data_AF-A0A954TTJ0-F1
#
_entry.id   AF-A0A954TTJ0-F1
#
_cell.length_a   1.000
_cell.length_b   1.000
_cell.length_c   1.000
_cell.angle_alpha   90.00
_cell.angle_beta   90.00
_cell.angle_gamma   90.00
#
_symmetry.space_group_name_H-M   'P 1'
#
loop_
_entity.id
_entity.type
_entity.pdbx_description
1 polymer ?
#
loop_
_entity_poly.entity_id
_entity_poly.type
_entity_poly.pdbx_seq_one_letter_code
_entity_poly.pdbx_strand_id
1 'polypeptide(L)' 'MNTPLPQTRLAVGDIAPDVRLVDHDGQTTAMMSLWKSRPRVLLFVRHFG' A
#
# COMPACT_ATOMS: atom_id res chain seq x y z
N MET A 1 13.81 -7.17 20.25
CA MET A 1 13.04 -5.93 20.50
C MET A 1 12.15 -5.71 19.28
N ASN A 2 10.84 -5.96 19.39
CA ASN A 2 9.89 -5.70 18.31
C ASN A 2 9.37 -4.28 18.51
N THR A 3 9.95 -3.31 17.81
CA THR A 3 9.43 -1.94 17.82
C THR A 3 8.11 -1.94 17.05
N PRO A 4 6.96 -1.67 17.68
CA PRO A 4 5.70 -1.54 16.94
C PRO A 4 5.84 -0.36 15.99
N LEU A 5 5.54 -0.57 14.71
CA LEU A 5 5.48 0.50 13.73
C LEU A 5 4.40 1.49 14.20
N PRO A 6 4.66 2.81 14.20
CA PRO A 6 3.62 3.78 14.52
C PRO A 6 2.44 3.55 13.57
N GLN A 7 1.26 3.28 14.14
CA GLN A 7 0.02 3.14 13.39
C GLN A 7 -0.43 4.53 12.93
N THR A 8 0.19 5.03 11.88
CA THR A 8 -0.20 6.31 11.28
C THR A 8 -1.53 6.13 10.56
N ARG A 9 -2.56 6.80 11.05
CA ARG A 9 -3.81 6.95 10.31
C ARG A 9 -3.59 7.99 9.21
N LEU A 10 -3.78 7.58 7.96
CA LEU A 10 -3.66 8.48 6.81
C LEU A 10 -4.79 9.52 6.80
N ALA A 11 -4.46 10.74 6.39
CA ALA A 11 -5.38 11.85 6.17
C ALA A 11 -5.31 12.35 4.72
N VAL A 12 -6.30 13.16 4.32
CA VAL A 12 -6.30 13.79 2.99
C VAL A 12 -5.15 14.79 2.91
N GLY A 13 -4.37 14.70 1.83
CA GLY A 13 -3.18 15.52 1.61
C GLY A 13 -1.87 14.84 2.00
N ASP A 14 -1.93 13.71 2.71
CA ASP A 14 -0.74 12.92 3.01
C ASP A 14 -0.15 12.30 1.74
N ILE A 15 1.18 12.16 1.74
CA ILE A 15 1.87 11.36 0.72
C ILE A 15 1.40 9.91 0.85
N ALA A 16 0.98 9.32 -0.27
CA ALA A 16 0.56 7.92 -0.28
C ALA A 16 1.71 7.01 0.20
N PRO A 17 1.43 6.03 1.09
CA PRO A 17 2.47 5.19 1.65
C PRO A 17 3.13 4.33 0.57
N ASP A 18 4.37 3.95 0.83
CA ASP A 18 5.09 2.96 0.04
C ASP A 18 5.22 1.65 0.80
N VAL A 19 5.00 0.55 0.09
CA VAL A 19 5.12 -0.82 0.60
C VAL A 19 5.39 -1.75 -0.57
N ARG A 20 6.15 -2.81 -0.33
CA ARG A 20 6.34 -3.88 -1.30
C ARG A 20 5.20 -4.88 -1.20
N LEU A 21 4.50 -5.09 -2.30
CA LEU A 21 3.37 -6.03 -2.40
C LEU A 21 3.69 -7.09 -3.45
N VAL A 22 3.15 -8.29 -3.26
CA VAL A 22 3.11 -9.31 -4.29
C VAL A 22 1.82 -9.11 -5.08
N ASP A 23 1.91 -9.01 -6.40
CA ASP A 23 0.74 -8.90 -7.27
C ASP A 23 0.15 -10.28 -7.61
N HIS A 24 -0.94 -10.27 -8.39
CA HIS A 24 -1.63 -11.49 -8.83
C HIS A 24 -0.78 -12.44 -9.70
N ASP A 25 0.30 -11.94 -10.31
CA ASP A 25 1.23 -12.74 -11.10
C ASP A 25 2.39 -13.29 -10.24
N GLY A 26 2.36 -13.03 -8.92
CA GLY A 26 3.43 -13.41 -7.98
C GLY A 26 4.63 -12.48 -8.01
N GLN A 27 4.57 -11.36 -8.74
CA GLN A 27 5.68 -10.42 -8.85
C GLN A 27 5.68 -9.43 -7.69
N THR A 28 6.88 -9.10 -7.20
CA THR A 28 7.02 -8.06 -6.17
C THR A 28 7.05 -6.68 -6.82
N THR A 29 6.15 -5.80 -6.39
CA THR A 29 6.07 -4.41 -6.85
C THR A 29 6.12 -3.43 -5.68
N ALA A 30 6.74 -2.27 -5.91
CA ALA A 30 6.69 -1.16 -4.96
C ALA A 30 5.44 -0.32 -5.21
N MET A 31 4.59 -0.15 -4.19
CA MET A 31 3.32 0.57 -4.30
C MET A 31 3.51 2.01 -4.78
N MET A 32 4.62 2.66 -4.41
CA MET A 32 4.94 4.01 -4.89
C MET A 32 5.04 4.12 -6.42
N SER A 33 5.46 3.05 -7.10
CA SER A 33 5.54 3.03 -8.57
C SER A 33 4.16 3.23 -9.22
N LEU A 34 3.09 2.86 -8.52
CA LEU A 34 1.73 2.92 -9.02
C LEU A 34 1.22 4.36 -9.06
N TRP A 35 1.60 5.21 -8.12
CA TRP A 35 1.15 6.60 -8.02
C TRP A 35 1.68 7.51 -9.12
N LYS A 36 2.90 7.24 -9.61
CA LYS A 36 3.66 8.17 -10.48
C LYS A 36 2.97 8.52 -11.81
N SER A 37 2.14 7.61 -12.32
CA SER A 37 1.59 7.74 -13.67
C SER A 37 0.24 8.42 -13.72
N ARG A 38 -0.59 8.27 -12.68
CA ARG A 38 -1.97 8.75 -12.63
C ARG A 38 -2.56 8.57 -11.23
N PRO A 39 -3.63 9.31 -10.88
CA PRO A 39 -4.43 9.03 -9.70
C PRO A 39 -4.92 7.57 -9.71
N ARG A 40 -4.97 6.95 -8.54
CA ARG A 40 -5.42 5.57 -8.36
C ARG A 40 -6.35 5.45 -7.16
N VAL A 41 -7.29 4.52 -7.28
CA VAL A 41 -8.17 4.08 -6.18
C VAL A 41 -7.66 2.73 -5.71
N LEU A 42 -7.42 2.60 -4.40
CA LEU A 42 -7.15 1.31 -3.76
C LEU A 42 -8.41 0.78 -3.11
N LEU A 43 -8.72 -0.49 -3.38
CA LEU A 43 -9.77 -1.22 -2.71
C LEU A 43 -9.13 -2.32 -1.86
N PHE A 44 -9.35 -2.27 -0.55
CA PHE A 44 -8.92 -3.31 0.37
C PHE A 44 -10.07 -4.29 0.56
N VAL A 45 -9.90 -5.51 0.04
CA VAL A 45 -10.85 -6.61 0.25
C VAL A 45 -10.26 -7.59 1.25
N ARG A 46 -11.11 -8.07 2.16
CA ARG A 46 -10.76 -9.21 3.01
C ARG A 46 -11.33 -10.46 2.37
N HIS A 47 -10.46 -11.41 2.04
CA HIS A 47 -10.88 -12.74 1.65
C HIS A 47 -11.26 -13.53 2.92
N PHE A 48 -12.46 -14.08 2.96
CA PHE A 48 -12.89 -15.04 3.98
C PHE A 48 -12.98 -16.40 3.27
N GLY A 49 -11.89 -17.17 3.37
CA GLY A 49 -11.80 -18.56 2.92
C GLY A 49 -11.65 -19.46 4.14
#